data_AF-X1PKG6-F1
#
_entry.id   AF-X1PKG6-F1
#
_cell.length_a   1.000
_cell.length_b   1.000
_cell.length_c   1.000
_cell.angle_alpha   90.00
_cell.angle_beta   90.00
_cell.angle_gamma   90.00
#
_symmetry.space_group_name_H-M   'P 1'
#
loop_
_entity.id
_entity.type
_entity.pdbx_description
1 polymer ?
#
loop_
_entity_poly.entity_id
_entity_poly.type
_entity_poly.pdbx_seq_one_letter_code
_entity_poly.pdbx_strand_id
1 'polypeptide(L)' 'MINQKRLVECFMELVRIDSVSREERDLADFLIEKLEDLGLEVIVDQAGEKIKANTGNIIAKLKGSIKKTTPIMFAAHMDT' A
#
# COMPACT_ATOMS: atom_id res chain seq x y z
N MET A 1 -6.42 19.38 7.72
CA MET A 1 -7.60 19.16 6.85
C MET A 1 -7.12 18.55 5.54
N ILE A 2 -7.87 17.65 4.92
CA ILE A 2 -7.44 16.94 3.71
C ILE A 2 -7.48 17.87 2.47
N ASN A 3 -6.58 17.64 1.51
CA ASN A 3 -6.65 18.28 0.19
C ASN A 3 -7.45 17.38 -0.77
N GLN A 4 -8.68 17.78 -1.08
CA GLN A 4 -9.60 16.98 -1.90
C GLN A 4 -9.10 16.78 -3.33
N LYS A 5 -8.51 17.80 -3.94
CA LYS A 5 -7.98 17.71 -5.30
C LYS A 5 -6.86 16.66 -5.37
N ARG A 6 -5.90 16.74 -4.44
CA ARG A 6 -4.80 15.77 -4.34
C ARG A 6 -5.31 14.34 -4.07
N LEU A 7 -6.38 14.20 -3.27
CA LEU A 7 -6.97 12.90 -2.98
C LEU A 7 -7.60 12.28 -4.24
N VAL A 8 -8.37 13.06 -5.01
CA VAL A 8 -8.97 12.59 -6.26
C VAL A 8 -7.90 12.27 -7.29
N GLU A 9 -6.88 13.11 -7.44
CA GLU A 9 -5.75 12.86 -8.35
C GLU A 9 -5.03 11.55 -8.00
N CYS A 10 -4.73 11.33 -6.72
CA CYS A 10 -4.12 10.08 -6.24
C CYS A 10 -5.01 8.85 -6.53
N PHE A 11 -6.32 8.95 -6.28
CA PHE A 11 -7.26 7.88 -6.62
C PHE A 11 -7.25 7.59 -8.13
N MET A 12 -7.25 8.63 -8.97
CA MET A 12 -7.20 8.48 -10.43
C MET A 12 -5.87 7.90 -10.94
N GLU A 13 -4.76 8.07 -10.22
CA GLU A 13 -3.50 7.39 -10.51
C GLU A 13 -3.61 5.89 -10.20
N LEU A 14 -4.14 5.54 -9.02
CA LEU A 14 -4.29 4.15 -8.58
C LEU A 14 -5.17 3.32 -9.52
N VAL A 15 -6.36 3.83 -9.88
CA VAL A 15 -7.32 3.08 -10.71
C VAL A 15 -6.92 2.95 -12.18
N ARG A 16 -5.83 3.57 -12.61
CA ARG A 16 -5.27 3.41 -13.96
C ARG A 16 -4.24 2.29 -14.06
N ILE A 17 -3.87 1.71 -12.93
CA ILE A 17 -2.95 0.57 -12.86
C ILE A 17 -3.83 -0.66 -12.69
N ASP A 18 -3.76 -1.58 -13.66
CA ASP A 18 -4.50 -2.83 -13.57
C ASP A 18 -3.98 -3.64 -12.38
N SER A 19 -4.90 -4.14 -11.56
CA SER A 19 -4.59 -4.98 -10.39
C SER A 19 -5.53 -6.17 -10.31
N VAL A 20 -5.70 -6.86 -11.43
CA VAL A 20 -6.50 -8.09 -11.49
C VAL A 20 -6.02 -9.07 -10.42
N SER A 21 -6.94 -9.70 -9.70
CA SER A 21 -6.61 -10.65 -8.64
C SER A 21 -5.54 -11.67 -9.08
N ARG A 22 -4.48 -11.80 -8.27
CA ARG A 22 -3.20 -12.53 -8.48
C ARG A 22 -2.17 -11.88 -9.40
N GLU A 23 -2.48 -10.77 -10.04
CA GLU A 23 -1.60 -10.03 -10.94
C GLU A 23 -1.24 -8.63 -10.41
N GLU A 24 -1.25 -8.42 -9.10
CA GLU A 24 -1.21 -7.11 -8.44
C GLU A 24 0.17 -6.42 -8.38
N ARG A 25 1.23 -7.05 -8.92
CA ARG A 25 2.63 -6.57 -8.88
C ARG A 25 2.80 -5.09 -9.24
N ASP A 26 2.22 -4.64 -10.34
CA ASP A 26 2.42 -3.27 -10.83
C ASP A 26 1.83 -2.23 -9.86
N LEU A 27 0.65 -2.50 -9.32
CA LEU A 27 0.05 -1.66 -8.28
C LEU A 27 0.83 -1.77 -6.96
N ALA A 28 1.34 -2.95 -6.62
CA ALA A 28 2.14 -3.13 -5.42
C ALA A 28 3.44 -2.32 -5.48
N ASP A 29 4.15 -2.35 -6.60
CA ASP A 29 5.40 -1.60 -6.79
C ASP A 29 5.15 -0.09 -6.73
N PHE A 30 4.07 0.40 -7.36
CA PHE A 30 3.64 1.79 -7.24
C PHE A 30 3.34 2.19 -5.78
N LEU A 31 2.63 1.35 -5.03
CA LEU A 31 2.31 1.62 -3.63
C LEU A 31 3.55 1.63 -2.75
N ILE A 32 4.52 0.74 -2.97
CA ILE A 32 5.78 0.69 -2.23
C ILE A 32 6.51 2.02 -2.37
N GLU A 33 6.73 2.49 -3.60
CA GLU A 33 7.41 3.78 -3.86
C GLU A 33 6.67 4.94 -3.18
N LYS A 34 5.34 5.03 -3.33
CA LYS A 34 4.54 6.08 -2.70
C LYS A 34 4.61 6.06 -1.17
N LEU A 35 4.63 4.88 -0.55
CA LEU A 35 4.67 4.73 0.90
C LEU A 35 6.07 5.05 1.45
N GLU A 36 7.12 4.64 0.74
CA GLU A 36 8.51 5.00 1.08
C GLU A 36 8.75 6.51 0.96
N ASP A 37 8.23 7.17 -0.09
CA ASP A 37 8.26 8.62 -0.27
C ASP A 37 7.56 9.40 0.86
N LEU A 38 6.55 8.78 1.48
CA LEU A 38 5.85 9.31 2.66
C LEU A 38 6.61 9.06 3.97
N GLY A 39 7.76 8.38 3.92
CA GLY A 39 8.64 8.09 5.05
C GLY A 39 8.22 6.86 5.85
N LEU A 40 7.49 5.92 5.24
CA LEU A 40 7.15 4.64 5.86
C LEU A 40 8.24 3.59 5.61
N GLU A 41 8.45 2.72 6.60
CA GLU A 41 9.21 1.49 6.42
C GLU A 41 8.29 0.45 5.78
N VAL A 42 8.62 -0.02 4.58
CA VAL A 42 7.77 -0.92 3.79
C VAL A 42 8.43 -2.30 3.68
N ILE A 43 7.64 -3.35 3.91
CA ILE A 43 8.02 -4.74 3.64
C ILE A 43 6.94 -5.43 2.81
N VAL A 44 7.34 -6.41 2.01
CA VAL A 44 6.45 -7.31 1.27
C VAL A 44 6.62 -8.71 1.82
N ASP A 45 5.51 -9.36 2.20
CA ASP A 45 5.53 -10.72 2.73
C ASP A 45 5.54 -11.79 1.62
N GLN A 46 5.47 -13.06 2.02
CA GLN A 46 5.46 -14.23 1.12
C GLN A 46 4.04 -14.77 0.86
N ALA A 47 2.98 -13.99 1.06
CA ALA A 47 1.60 -14.46 0.85
C ALA A 47 1.37 -14.87 -0.62
N GLY A 48 1.96 -14.15 -1.58
CA GLY A 48 1.85 -14.43 -3.01
C GLY A 48 2.26 -15.85 -3.40
N GLU A 49 3.33 -16.37 -2.78
CA GLU A 49 3.81 -17.74 -3.03
C GLU A 49 2.74 -18.79 -2.66
N LYS A 50 1.99 -18.55 -1.59
CA LYS A 50 0.97 -19.49 -1.10
C LYS A 50 -0.30 -19.48 -1.94
N ILE A 51 -0.68 -18.32 -2.47
CA ILE A 51 -1.91 -18.13 -3.24
C ILE A 51 -1.69 -18.12 -4.76
N LYS A 52 -0.44 -18.27 -5.20
CA LYS A 52 -0.02 -18.16 -6.60
C LYS A 52 -0.35 -16.79 -7.20
N ALA A 53 -0.11 -15.73 -6.43
CA ALA A 53 -0.14 -14.35 -6.89
C ALA A 53 1.27 -13.86 -7.22
N ASN A 54 1.37 -12.86 -8.09
CA ASN A 54 2.64 -12.31 -8.52
C ASN A 54 3.27 -11.35 -7.50
N THR A 55 2.61 -11.05 -6.36
CA THR A 55 3.11 -10.25 -5.22
C THR A 55 2.54 -10.72 -3.88
N GLY A 56 3.14 -10.26 -2.77
CA GLY A 56 2.67 -10.49 -1.39
C GLY A 56 1.94 -9.28 -0.80
N ASN A 57 1.58 -9.37 0.47
CA ASN A 57 0.98 -8.24 1.18
C ASN A 57 2.03 -7.16 1.44
N ILE A 58 1.65 -5.90 1.26
CA ILE A 58 2.44 -4.74 1.67
C ILE A 58 2.12 -4.42 3.12
N ILE A 59 3.15 -4.38 3.97
CA ILE A 59 3.06 -3.91 5.35
C ILE A 59 3.92 -2.66 5.46
N ALA A 60 3.27 -1.51 5.62
CA ALA A 60 3.95 -0.22 5.73
C ALA A 60 3.77 0.38 7.12
N LYS A 61 4.89 0.75 7.75
CA LYS A 61 4.94 1.24 9.12
C LYS A 61 5.44 2.67 9.17
N LEU A 62 4.57 3.58 9.61
CA LEU A 62 4.97 4.94 9.98
C LEU A 62 5.39 4.96 11.46
N LYS A 63 6.63 5.38 11.74
CA LYS A 63 7.13 5.47 13.12
C LYS A 63 6.42 6.61 13.87
N GLY A 64 5.70 6.25 14.93
CA GLY A 64 5.05 7.22 15.81
C GLY A 64 6.05 8.08 16.60
N SER A 65 5.66 9.30 16.92
CA SER A 65 6.46 10.24 17.74
C SER A 65 6.22 10.10 19.25
N ILE A 66 5.19 9.35 19.66
CA ILE A 66 4.81 9.16 21.07
C ILE A 66 5.32 7.81 21.55
N LYS A 67 6.20 7.80 22.56
CA LYS A 67 6.91 6.59 23.03
C LYS A 67 6.02 5.50 23.64
N LYS A 68 4.87 5.85 24.21
CA LYS A 68 3.97 4.93 24.92
C LYS A 68 2.54 5.10 24.43
N THR A 69 2.31 4.70 23.19
CA THR A 69 0.98 4.70 22.58
C THR A 69 0.73 3.37 21.90
N THR A 70 -0.54 3.01 21.76
CA THR A 70 -0.97 1.79 21.10
C THR A 70 -0.91 1.99 19.58
N PRO A 71 -0.19 1.15 18.82
CA PRO A 71 -0.25 1.19 17.36
C PRO A 71 -1.66 0.92 16.86
N ILE A 72 -2.04 1.57 15.78
CA ILE A 72 -3.27 1.29 15.04
C ILE A 72 -2.92 0.80 13.64
N MET A 73 -3.81 0.04 13.02
CA MET A 73 -3.63 -0.49 11.67
C MET A 73 -4.84 -0.14 10.82
N PHE A 74 -4.56 0.35 9.61
CA PHE A 74 -5.53 0.46 8.54
C PHE A 74 -5.22 -0.63 7.51
N ALA A 75 -6.25 -1.18 6.89
CA ALA A 75 -6.11 -2.22 5.88
C ALA A 75 -7.06 -1.94 4.71
N ALA A 76 -6.58 -2.22 3.50
CA ALA A 76 -7.33 -2.22 2.25
C ALA A 76 -6.76 -3.34 1.37
N HIS A 77 -7.55 -3.82 0.43
CA HIS A 77 -7.07 -4.77 -0.58
C HIS A 77 -6.66 -4.01 -1.85
N MET A 78 -5.72 -4.59 -2.61
CA MET A 78 -5.17 -3.97 -3.82
C MET A 78 -5.80 -4.55 -5.10
N ASP A 79 -6.36 -5.76 -5.03
CA ASP A 79 -6.91 -6.47 -6.18
C ASP A 79 -8.30 -5.96 -6.59
N THR A 80 -8.60 -6.10 -7.88
CA THR A 80 -9.91 -5.86 -8.51
C THR A 80 -10.44 -7.09 -9.23
#